data_AF-K2QYK0-F1
#
_entry.id   AF-K2QYK0-F1
#
_cell.length_a   1.000
_cell.length_b   1.000
_cell.length_c   1.000
_cell.angle_alpha   90.00
_cell.angle_beta   90.00
_cell.angle_gamma   90.00
#
_symmetry.space_group_name_H-M   'P 1'
#
loop_
_entity.id
_entity.type
_entity.pdbx_description
1 polymer ?
#
loop_
_entity_poly.entity_id
_entity_poly.type
_entity_poly.pdbx_seq_one_letter_code
_entity_poly.pdbx_strand_id
1 'polypeptide(L)'
;MAIGRDVYCDTRLILRKLEERFPDGALGASGSDQKAIERLLERWNIDGGVFARAATLIPPEMPALQDPKFAKDREDFSGRNWSKEAMQRVRPESLVHIRDAFELLESTLLADGREWILKTSGPSLADIEGA
;
A
#
# COMPACT_ATOMS: atom_id res chain seq x y z
N MET A 1 11.74 3.62 11.28
CA MET A 1 13.03 4.32 11.04
C MET A 1 13.55 4.85 12.37
N ALA A 2 14.83 4.69 12.68
CA ALA A 2 15.42 5.21 13.91
C ALA A 2 16.57 6.19 13.57
N ILE A 3 16.53 7.39 14.16
CA ILE A 3 17.55 8.43 13.96
C ILE A 3 17.94 8.96 15.33
N GLY A 4 19.18 8.69 15.77
CA GLY A 4 19.63 9.10 17.09
C GLY A 4 18.76 8.51 18.20
N ARG A 5 18.00 9.37 18.90
CA ARG A 5 17.09 8.98 19.99
C ARG A 5 15.61 8.93 19.57
N ASP A 6 15.30 9.21 18.30
CA ASP A 6 13.95 9.26 17.78
C ASP A 6 13.61 8.00 16.98
N VAL A 7 12.45 7.41 17.26
CA VAL A 7 11.91 6.23 16.54
C VAL A 7 10.61 6.62 15.85
N TYR A 8 10.62 6.55 14.52
CA TYR A 8 9.46 6.83 13.68
C TYR A 8 8.84 5.50 13.21
N CYS A 9 7.61 5.27 13.66
CA CYS A 9 6.76 4.15 13.24
C CYS A 9 5.73 4.65 12.21
N ASP A 10 5.25 3.76 11.34
CA ASP A 10 4.39 4.05 10.18
C ASP A 10 5.16 4.60 8.97
N THR A 11 5.01 3.95 7.82
CA THR A 11 5.71 4.32 6.57
C THR A 11 5.35 5.74 6.12
N ARG A 12 4.13 6.22 6.35
CA ARG A 12 3.70 7.58 6.00
C ARG A 12 4.41 8.64 6.84
N LEU A 13 4.69 8.34 8.11
CA LEU A 13 5.50 9.22 8.96
C LEU A 13 6.98 9.15 8.57
N ILE A 14 7.49 7.94 8.30
CA ILE A 14 8.87 7.72 7.86
C ILE A 14 9.15 8.48 6.57
N LEU A 15 8.29 8.36 5.55
CA LEU A 15 8.42 9.07 4.27
C LEU A 15 8.43 10.58 4.48
N ARG A 16 7.49 11.15 5.24
CA ARG A 16 7.51 12.59 5.59
C ARG A 16 8.83 13.03 6.23
N LYS A 17 9.39 12.21 7.12
CA LYS A 17 10.67 12.52 7.78
C LYS A 17 11.86 12.40 6.83
N LEU A 18 11.81 11.51 5.86
CA LEU A 18 12.82 11.41 4.80
C LEU A 18 12.77 12.64 3.88
N GLU A 19 11.57 13.06 3.45
CA GLU A 19 11.36 14.27 2.63
C GLU A 19 11.90 15.53 3.32
N GLU A 20 11.65 15.70 4.63
CA GLU A 20 12.20 16.81 5.42
C GLU A 20 13.72 16.76 5.54
N ARG A 21 14.31 15.56 5.62
CA ARG A 21 15.74 15.36 5.92
C ARG A 21 16.62 15.46 4.67
N PHE A 22 16.07 15.11 3.51
CA PHE A 22 16.76 15.05 2.22
C PHE A 22 16.01 15.86 1.15
N PRO A 23 15.91 17.20 1.31
CA PRO A 23 15.08 18.04 0.43
C PRO A 23 15.51 18.02 -1.04
N ASP A 24 16.80 17.83 -1.33
CA ASP A 24 17.32 17.77 -2.70
C ASP A 24 16.93 16.48 -3.44
N GLY A 25 16.50 15.44 -2.69
CA GLY A 25 16.03 14.16 -3.21
C GLY A 25 14.56 13.88 -2.91
N ALA A 26 13.79 14.92 -2.54
CA ALA A 26 12.38 14.79 -2.21
C ALA A 26 11.57 14.27 -3.40
N LEU A 27 10.71 13.29 -3.15
CA LEU A 27 9.84 12.67 -4.15
C LEU A 27 8.42 13.25 -4.14
N GLY A 28 8.08 14.04 -3.13
CA GLY A 28 6.76 14.61 -2.95
C GLY A 28 6.50 15.79 -3.88
N ALA A 29 5.24 15.91 -4.29
CA ALA A 29 4.79 17.00 -5.13
C ALA A 29 4.92 18.35 -4.42
N SER A 30 5.08 19.42 -5.20
CA SER A 30 5.12 20.80 -4.70
C SER A 30 3.74 21.50 -4.76
N GLY A 31 2.96 21.23 -5.81
CA GLY A 31 1.63 21.81 -6.04
C GLY A 31 0.52 21.19 -5.19
N SER A 32 -0.51 21.98 -4.85
CA SER A 32 -1.63 21.55 -4.00
C SER A 32 -2.38 20.34 -4.54
N ASP A 33 -2.66 20.33 -5.83
CA ASP A 33 -3.53 19.33 -6.45
C ASP A 33 -2.81 17.98 -6.56
N GLN A 34 -1.52 18.01 -6.90
CA GLN A 34 -0.67 16.82 -6.93
C GLN A 34 -0.46 16.26 -5.52
N LYS A 35 -0.24 17.10 -4.51
CA LYS A 35 -0.22 16.67 -3.10
C LYS A 35 -1.54 16.04 -2.67
N ALA A 36 -2.68 16.57 -3.14
CA ALA A 36 -3.98 15.99 -2.85
C ALA A 36 -4.10 14.58 -3.45
N ILE A 37 -3.62 14.36 -4.68
CA ILE A 37 -3.56 13.03 -5.31
C ILE A 37 -2.70 12.08 -4.46
N GLU A 38 -1.48 12.47 -4.07
CA GLU A 38 -0.62 11.65 -3.20
C GLU A 38 -1.32 11.24 -1.91
N ARG A 39 -1.96 12.18 -1.22
CA ARG A 39 -2.67 11.91 0.04
C ARG A 39 -3.92 11.06 -0.13
N LEU A 40 -4.62 11.21 -1.25
CA LEU A 40 -5.77 10.37 -1.56
C LEU A 40 -5.34 8.94 -1.88
N LEU A 41 -4.25 8.75 -2.63
CA LEU A 41 -3.67 7.43 -2.88
C LEU A 41 -3.18 6.77 -1.58
N GLU A 42 -2.45 7.51 -0.73
CA GLU A 42 -2.00 7.06 0.60
C GLU A 42 -3.19 6.51 1.41
N ARG A 43 -4.27 7.28 1.51
CA ARG A 43 -5.48 6.88 2.25
C ARG A 43 -6.24 5.77 1.57
N TRP A 44 -6.36 5.79 0.25
CA TRP A 44 -7.06 4.77 -0.51
C TRP A 44 -6.39 3.40 -0.36
N ASN A 45 -5.05 3.37 -0.42
CA ASN A 45 -4.30 2.14 -0.30
C ASN A 45 -4.33 1.57 1.13
N ILE A 46 -4.10 2.42 2.13
CA ILE A 46 -4.00 2.02 3.53
C ILE A 46 -5.39 1.89 4.19
N ASP A 47 -6.13 3.00 4.24
CA ASP A 47 -7.40 3.09 4.98
C ASP A 47 -8.59 2.61 4.12
N GLY A 48 -8.52 2.76 2.80
CA GLY A 48 -9.52 2.27 1.85
C GLY A 48 -9.50 0.75 1.65
N GLY A 49 -8.47 0.08 2.19
CA GLY A 49 -8.43 -1.37 2.34
C GLY A 49 -7.81 -2.13 1.16
N VAL A 50 -7.28 -1.44 0.14
CA VAL A 50 -6.62 -2.09 -1.01
C VAL A 50 -5.49 -3.00 -0.53
N PHE A 51 -4.57 -2.49 0.32
CA PHE A 51 -3.48 -3.28 0.89
C PHE A 51 -3.99 -4.51 1.64
N ALA A 52 -5.00 -4.34 2.50
CA ALA A 52 -5.55 -5.41 3.30
C ALA A 52 -6.20 -6.50 2.44
N ARG A 53 -6.89 -6.12 1.35
CA ARG A 53 -7.49 -7.06 0.39
C ARG A 53 -6.42 -7.77 -0.43
N ALA A 54 -5.38 -7.07 -0.88
CA ALA A 54 -4.25 -7.66 -1.59
C ALA A 54 -3.56 -8.72 -0.74
N ALA A 55 -3.35 -8.47 0.56
CA ALA A 55 -2.75 -9.43 1.48
C ALA A 55 -3.53 -10.76 1.57
N THR A 56 -4.86 -10.73 1.45
CA THR A 56 -5.68 -11.97 1.46
C THR A 56 -5.58 -12.78 0.17
N LEU A 57 -5.04 -12.19 -0.91
CA LEU A 57 -4.82 -12.87 -2.18
C LEU A 57 -3.49 -13.63 -2.23
N ILE A 58 -2.62 -13.47 -1.23
CA ILE A 58 -1.42 -14.31 -1.08
C ILE A 58 -1.85 -15.78 -1.05
N PRO A 59 -1.27 -16.66 -1.89
CA PRO A 59 -1.64 -18.07 -1.94
C PRO A 59 -1.45 -18.74 -0.58
N PRO A 60 -2.46 -19.42 -0.01
CA PRO A 60 -2.33 -20.05 1.29
C PRO A 60 -1.25 -21.14 1.29
N GLU A 61 -0.91 -21.71 0.14
CA GLU A 61 0.18 -22.69 -0.04
C GLU A 61 1.58 -22.09 0.16
N MET A 62 1.72 -20.76 0.25
CA MET A 62 3.01 -20.14 0.51
C MET A 62 3.62 -20.65 1.83
N PRO A 63 4.94 -20.97 1.87
CA PRO A 63 5.58 -21.52 3.07
C PRO A 63 5.32 -20.69 4.33
N ALA A 64 5.32 -19.35 4.22
CA ALA A 64 5.06 -18.45 5.34
C ALA A 64 3.63 -18.61 5.91
N LEU A 65 2.63 -18.87 5.07
CA LEU A 65 1.23 -19.03 5.51
C LEU A 65 0.93 -20.43 6.03
N GLN A 66 1.79 -21.40 5.73
CA GLN A 66 1.73 -22.75 6.28
C GLN A 66 2.51 -22.88 7.61
N ASP A 67 3.32 -21.89 7.97
CA ASP A 67 4.00 -21.87 9.29
C ASP A 67 2.97 -21.54 10.39
N PRO A 68 2.71 -22.46 11.34
CA PRO A 68 1.75 -22.23 12.41
C PRO A 68 2.13 -21.06 13.31
N LYS A 69 3.42 -20.71 13.45
CA LYS A 69 3.85 -19.55 14.22
C LYS A 69 3.44 -18.25 13.54
N PHE A 70 3.63 -18.19 12.22
CA PHE A 70 3.22 -17.03 11.43
C PHE A 70 1.70 -16.90 11.42
N ALA A 71 0.96 -17.98 11.17
CA ALA A 71 -0.50 -17.97 11.16
C ALA A 71 -1.06 -17.47 12.50
N LYS A 72 -0.55 -18.00 13.62
CA LYS A 72 -0.94 -17.55 14.97
C LYS A 72 -0.63 -16.07 15.20
N ASP A 73 0.57 -15.63 14.84
CA ASP A 73 0.95 -14.21 14.98
C ASP A 73 0.01 -13.28 14.21
N ARG A 74 -0.37 -13.64 12.98
CA ARG A 74 -1.31 -12.83 12.18
C ARG A 74 -2.74 -12.92 12.68
N GLU A 75 -3.17 -14.05 13.21
CA GLU A 75 -4.45 -14.20 13.90
C GLU A 75 -4.52 -13.29 15.13
N ASP A 76 -3.49 -13.31 15.99
CA ASP A 76 -3.38 -12.45 17.17
C ASP A 76 -3.35 -10.96 16.79
N PHE A 77 -2.64 -10.59 15.73
CA PHE A 77 -2.56 -9.20 15.23
C PHE A 77 -3.88 -8.72 14.62
N SER A 78 -4.51 -9.52 13.77
CA SER A 78 -5.66 -9.09 12.97
C SER A 78 -7.02 -9.35 13.63
N GLY A 79 -7.07 -10.24 14.64
CA GLY A 79 -8.31 -10.72 15.24
C GLY A 79 -9.19 -11.54 14.30
N ARG A 80 -8.66 -11.98 13.15
CA ARG A 80 -9.38 -12.76 12.13
C ARG A 80 -8.97 -14.23 12.21
N ASN A 81 -9.86 -15.12 11.79
CA ASN A 81 -9.54 -16.54 11.63
C ASN A 81 -8.58 -16.74 10.44
N TRP A 82 -7.43 -17.36 10.69
CA TRP A 82 -6.38 -17.66 9.69
C TRP A 82 -6.35 -19.13 9.22
N SER A 83 -7.41 -19.90 9.45
CA SER A 83 -7.50 -21.25 8.86
C SER A 83 -7.47 -21.19 7.34
N LYS A 84 -7.02 -22.29 6.71
CA LYS A 84 -6.99 -22.39 5.24
C LYS A 84 -8.36 -22.15 4.61
N GLU A 85 -9.40 -22.67 5.22
CA GLU A 85 -10.79 -22.53 4.78
C GLU A 85 -11.27 -21.08 4.93
N ALA A 86 -10.90 -20.40 6.01
CA ALA A 86 -11.22 -19.00 6.23
C ALA A 86 -10.52 -18.10 5.20
N MET A 87 -9.23 -18.33 4.97
CA MET A 87 -8.46 -17.63 3.93
C MET A 87 -9.09 -17.85 2.56
N GLN A 88 -9.39 -19.10 2.17
CA GLN A 88 -10.00 -19.40 0.86
C GLN A 88 -11.36 -18.73 0.67
N ARG A 89 -12.16 -18.63 1.73
CA ARG A 89 -13.51 -18.02 1.67
C ARG A 89 -13.49 -16.53 1.34
N VAL A 90 -12.48 -15.77 1.79
CA VAL A 90 -12.41 -14.32 1.58
C VAL A 90 -11.80 -13.91 0.24
N ARG A 91 -11.12 -14.85 -0.44
CA ARG A 91 -10.40 -14.58 -1.69
C ARG A 91 -11.30 -14.06 -2.82
N PRO A 92 -12.50 -14.61 -3.09
CA PRO A 92 -13.33 -14.13 -4.21
C PRO A 92 -13.71 -12.65 -4.07
N GLU A 93 -14.12 -12.22 -2.88
CA GLU A 93 -14.46 -10.82 -2.61
C GLU A 93 -13.22 -9.93 -2.78
N SER A 94 -12.09 -10.37 -2.24
CA SER A 94 -10.84 -9.60 -2.31
C SER A 94 -10.31 -9.50 -3.74
N LEU A 95 -10.54 -10.52 -4.57
CA LEU A 95 -10.19 -10.49 -5.99
C LEU A 95 -11.02 -9.45 -6.75
N VAL A 96 -12.32 -9.35 -6.46
CA VAL A 96 -13.19 -8.32 -7.05
C VAL A 96 -12.72 -6.93 -6.64
N HIS A 97 -12.40 -6.73 -5.35
CA HIS A 97 -11.92 -5.44 -4.85
C HIS A 97 -10.59 -5.03 -5.49
N ILE A 98 -9.64 -5.95 -5.62
CA ILE A 98 -8.36 -5.65 -6.28
C ILE A 98 -8.55 -5.38 -7.77
N ARG A 99 -9.41 -6.15 -8.47
CA ARG A 99 -9.73 -5.85 -9.87
C ARG A 99 -10.31 -4.45 -10.04
N ASP A 100 -11.22 -4.03 -9.17
CA ASP A 100 -11.79 -2.68 -9.16
C ASP A 100 -10.72 -1.60 -8.94
N ALA A 101 -9.77 -1.86 -8.03
CA ALA A 101 -8.64 -0.97 -7.79
C ALA A 101 -7.72 -0.82 -9.02
N PHE A 102 -7.40 -1.93 -9.69
CA PHE A 102 -6.64 -1.89 -10.95
C PHE A 102 -7.43 -1.19 -12.06
N GLU A 103 -8.73 -1.45 -12.19
CA GLU A 103 -9.59 -0.80 -13.17
C GLU A 103 -9.60 0.72 -12.98
N LEU A 104 -9.71 1.21 -11.73
CA LEU A 104 -9.59 2.63 -11.42
C LEU A 104 -8.26 3.20 -11.93
N LEU A 105 -7.13 2.57 -11.61
CA LEU A 105 -5.81 3.05 -12.03
C LEU A 105 -5.66 3.02 -13.56
N GLU A 106 -5.97 1.91 -14.21
CA GLU A 106 -5.77 1.70 -15.65
C GLU A 106 -6.71 2.55 -16.51
N SER A 107 -7.99 2.67 -16.13
CA SER A 107 -9.01 3.38 -16.90
C SER A 107 -9.11 4.88 -16.59
N THR A 108 -8.47 5.34 -15.51
CA THR A 108 -8.47 6.77 -15.15
C THR A 108 -7.06 7.34 -15.08
N LEU A 109 -6.31 7.05 -14.02
CA LEU A 109 -5.07 7.72 -13.67
C LEU A 109 -3.97 7.48 -14.70
N LEU A 110 -3.91 6.26 -15.25
CA LEU A 110 -2.90 5.80 -16.23
C LEU A 110 -3.47 5.70 -17.66
N ALA A 111 -4.74 6.08 -17.88
CA ALA A 111 -5.42 5.88 -19.16
C ALA A 111 -4.79 6.65 -20.33
N ASP A 112 -4.02 7.70 -20.05
CA ASP A 112 -3.31 8.49 -21.06
C ASP A 112 -1.90 7.97 -21.36
N GLY A 113 -1.54 6.78 -20.87
CA GLY A 113 -0.26 6.12 -21.15
C GLY A 113 0.93 6.76 -20.46
N ARG A 114 0.72 7.57 -19.42
CA ARG A 114 1.81 8.11 -18.59
C ARG A 114 2.59 6.99 -17.90
N GLU A 115 3.89 7.18 -17.75
CA GLU A 115 4.75 6.23 -17.04
C GLU A 115 4.63 6.38 -15.51
N TRP A 116 4.54 7.62 -15.02
CA TRP A 116 4.43 7.95 -13.59
C TRP A 116 3.14 8.71 -13.32
N ILE A 117 2.52 8.48 -12.17
CA ILE A 117 1.18 8.97 -11.81
C ILE A 117 1.04 10.48 -12.00
N LEU A 118 2.04 11.24 -11.57
CA LEU A 118 2.05 12.71 -11.64
C LEU A 118 2.75 13.27 -12.89
N LYS A 119 3.08 12.43 -13.87
CA LYS A 119 3.82 12.81 -15.11
C LYS A 119 5.18 13.47 -14.82
N THR A 120 5.82 13.05 -13.74
CA THR A 120 7.19 13.44 -13.38
C THR A 120 8.20 12.71 -14.26
N SER A 121 9.47 13.14 -14.23
CA SER A 121 10.56 12.48 -14.98
C SER A 121 11.01 11.14 -14.38
N GLY A 122 10.54 10.81 -13.19
CA GLY A 122 10.79 9.57 -12.46
C GLY A 122 9.68 9.33 -11.43
N PRO A 123 9.75 8.23 -10.64
CA PRO A 123 8.76 7.94 -9.62
C PRO A 123 8.66 9.06 -8.58
N SER A 124 7.45 9.29 -8.09
CA SER A 124 7.12 10.26 -7.05
C SER A 124 6.50 9.56 -5.83
N LEU A 125 6.19 10.31 -4.78
CA LEU A 125 5.42 9.75 -3.66
C LEU A 125 4.06 9.21 -4.11
N ALA A 126 3.43 9.78 -5.15
CA ALA A 126 2.16 9.28 -5.65
C ALA A 126 2.28 7.82 -6.12
N ASP A 127 3.39 7.47 -6.77
CA ASP A 127 3.66 6.11 -7.25
C ASP A 127 3.94 5.15 -6.10
N ILE A 128 4.60 5.61 -5.03
CA ILE A 128 4.83 4.80 -3.82
C ILE A 128 3.53 4.57 -3.05
N GLU A 129 2.70 5.60 -2.91
CA GLU A 129 1.45 5.54 -2.15
C GLU A 129 0.33 4.82 -2.93
N GLY A 130 0.35 4.90 -4.26
CA GLY A 130 -0.62 4.27 -5.16
C GLY A 130 -0.29 2.83 -5.59
N ALA A 131 0.82 2.26 -5.12
CA ALA A 131 1.26 0.89 -5.44
C ALA A 131 0.61 -0.21 -4.61
#